data_AF-A0A7K1D062-F1
#
_entry.id   AF-A0A7K1D062-F1
#
_cell.length_a   1.000
_cell.length_b   1.000
_cell.length_c   1.000
_cell.angle_alpha   90.00
_cell.angle_beta   90.00
_cell.angle_gamma   90.00
#
_symmetry.space_group_name_H-M   'P 1'
#
loop_
_entity.id
_entity.type
_entity.pdbx_description
1 polymer ?
#
loop_
_entity_poly.entity_id
_entity_poly.type
_entity_poly.pdbx_seq_one_letter_code
_entity_poly.pdbx_strand_id
1 'polypeptide(L)' 'DMRIAATYATEASREVAQWAHLAAGTTAIREGSRLERAFRDIYTGTQHAFISEKTYIDSAQVKLGLAETNRGL' A
#
# COMPACT_ATOMS: atom_id res chain seq x y z
N ASP A 1 3.70 15.06 -0.52
CA ASP A 1 2.66 14.83 0.50
C ASP A 1 2.94 13.48 1.12
N MET A 2 3.02 13.42 2.46
CA MET A 2 3.28 12.18 3.18
C MET A 2 2.19 11.12 2.95
N ARG A 3 0.95 11.52 2.68
CA ARG A 3 -0.14 10.57 2.40
C ARG A 3 0.07 9.84 1.08
N ILE A 4 0.39 10.58 0.01
CA ILE A 4 0.75 9.98 -1.30
C ILE A 4 1.94 9.03 -1.15
N ALA A 5 2.97 9.45 -0.41
CA ALA A 5 4.17 8.64 -0.21
C ALA A 5 3.85 7.34 0.54
N ALA A 6 3.02 7.40 1.59
CA ALA A 6 2.59 6.24 2.35
C ALA A 6 1.72 5.29 1.50
N THR A 7 0.79 5.83 0.69
CA THR A 7 -0.01 5.03 -0.24
C THR A 7 0.90 4.29 -1.23
N TYR A 8 1.81 5.00 -1.87
CA TYR A 8 2.74 4.42 -2.84
C TYR A 8 3.66 3.37 -2.21
N ALA A 9 4.22 3.67 -1.03
CA ALA A 9 5.08 2.71 -0.33
C ALA A 9 4.33 1.41 0.01
N THR A 10 3.04 1.50 0.36
CA THR A 10 2.22 0.32 0.66
C THR A 10 1.92 -0.49 -0.60
N GLU A 11 1.57 0.18 -1.70
CA GLU A 11 1.34 -0.47 -3.00
C GLU A 11 2.59 -1.18 -3.53
N ALA A 12 3.74 -0.50 -3.51
CA ALA A 12 5.02 -1.08 -3.91
C ALA A 12 5.39 -2.27 -3.03
N SER A 13 5.19 -2.16 -1.71
CA SER A 13 5.45 -3.27 -0.77
C SER A 13 4.55 -4.48 -1.04
N ARG A 14 3.27 -4.24 -1.35
CA ARG A 14 2.31 -5.28 -1.74
C ARG A 14 2.78 -6.02 -3.00
N GLU A 15 3.25 -5.29 -4.02
CA GLU A 15 3.76 -5.89 -5.26
C GLU A 15 5.00 -6.75 -5.01
N VAL A 16 5.96 -6.25 -4.22
CA VAL A 16 7.16 -7.01 -3.84
C VAL A 16 6.79 -8.28 -3.07
N ALA A 17 5.85 -8.18 -2.12
CA ALA A 17 5.40 -9.33 -1.36
C ALA A 17 4.66 -10.37 -2.23
N GLN A 18 3.85 -9.91 -3.19
CA GLN A 18 3.17 -10.79 -4.16
C GLN A 18 4.19 -11.51 -5.05
N TRP A 19 5.18 -10.78 -5.56
CA TRP A 19 6.27 -11.38 -6.33
C TRP A 19 7.02 -12.43 -5.51
N ALA A 20 7.40 -12.11 -4.27
CA ALA A 20 8.12 -13.04 -3.40
C ALA A 20 7.29 -14.28 -3.05
N HIS A 21 5.98 -14.11 -2.81
CA HIS A 21 5.06 -15.22 -2.57
C HIS A 21 5.02 -16.19 -3.77
N LEU A 22 4.90 -15.67 -4.98
CA LEU A 22 4.88 -16.47 -6.20
C LEU A 22 6.24 -17.14 -6.47
N ALA A 23 7.34 -16.41 -6.31
CA ALA A 23 8.69 -16.91 -6.54
C ALA A 23 9.08 -18.05 -5.57
N ALA A 24 8.63 -17.97 -4.31
CA ALA A 24 8.90 -19.01 -3.31
C ALA A 24 8.01 -20.26 -3.45
N GLY A 25 6.95 -20.21 -4.27
CA GLY A 25 6.05 -21.32 -4.53
C GLY A 25 5.42 -21.87 -3.25
N THR A 26 5.40 -23.21 -3.10
CA THR A 26 4.75 -23.86 -1.97
C THR A 26 5.36 -23.51 -0.61
N THR A 27 6.61 -23.03 -0.55
CA THR A 27 7.25 -22.56 0.69
C THR A 27 6.56 -21.32 1.27
N ALA A 28 5.93 -20.50 0.43
CA ALA A 28 5.29 -19.25 0.84
C ALA A 28 4.00 -19.46 1.66
N ILE A 29 3.40 -20.65 1.62
CA ILE A 29 2.14 -20.99 2.31
C ILE A 29 2.33 -21.98 3.47
N ARG A 30 3.58 -22.36 3.77
CA ARG A 30 3.87 -23.28 4.86
C ARG A 30 3.81 -22.55 6.19
N GLU A 31 3.06 -23.11 7.13
CA GLU A 31 3.00 -22.61 8.50
C GLU A 31 4.42 -22.48 9.09
N GLY A 32 4.71 -21.31 9.66
CA GLY A 32 6.03 -20.95 10.20
C GLY A 32 6.96 -20.29 9.19
N SER A 33 6.60 -20.24 7.90
CA SER A 33 7.34 -19.48 6.89
C SER A 33 7.19 -17.98 7.16
N ARG A 34 8.32 -17.24 7.20
CA ARG A 34 8.26 -15.78 7.36
C ARG A 34 7.50 -15.10 6.20
N LEU A 35 7.47 -15.74 5.03
CA LEU A 35 6.77 -15.21 3.85
C LEU A 35 5.25 -15.24 4.02
N GLU A 36 4.69 -16.27 4.66
CA GLU A 36 3.23 -16.36 4.85
C GLU A 36 2.72 -15.22 5.75
N ARG A 37 3.49 -14.88 6.79
CA ARG A 37 3.16 -13.82 7.74
C ARG A 37 3.33 -12.47 7.05
N ALA A 38 4.49 -12.22 6.45
CA ALA A 38 4.75 -10.95 5.77
C ALA A 38 3.73 -10.65 4.66
N PHE A 39 3.33 -11.67 3.89
CA PHE A 39 2.30 -11.52 2.84
C PHE A 39 0.93 -11.15 3.41
N ARG A 40 0.47 -11.82 4.48
CA ARG A 40 -0.80 -11.48 5.13
C ARG A 40 -0.76 -10.09 5.78
N ASP A 41 0.34 -9.74 6.43
CA ASP A 41 0.50 -8.47 7.11
C ASP A 41 0.42 -7.30 6.11
N ILE A 42 1.14 -7.37 4.99
CA ILE A 42 1.12 -6.29 4.00
C ILE A 42 -0.23 -6.18 3.29
N TYR A 43 -0.87 -7.31 2.95
CA TYR A 43 -2.21 -7.29 2.35
C TYR A 43 -3.23 -6.70 3.33
N THR A 44 -3.13 -7.00 4.62
CA THR A 44 -3.96 -6.34 5.63
C THR A 44 -3.65 -4.84 5.70
N GLY A 45 -2.37 -4.45 5.61
CA GLY A 45 -1.93 -3.05 5.56
C GLY A 45 -2.57 -2.25 4.41
N THR A 46 -2.81 -2.88 3.26
CA THR A 46 -3.51 -2.23 2.12
C THR A 46 -4.95 -1.82 2.43
N GLN A 47 -5.55 -2.38 3.48
CA GLN A 47 -6.93 -2.08 3.89
C GLN A 47 -7.02 -0.90 4.87
N HIS A 48 -5.89 -0.29 5.24
CA HIS A 48 -5.87 0.85 6.13
C HIS A 48 -6.56 2.06 5.49
N ALA A 49 -7.51 2.71 6.18
CA ALA A 49 -8.34 3.78 5.59
C ALA A 49 -7.55 4.97 5.00
N PHE A 50 -6.34 5.21 5.50
CA PHE A 50 -5.44 6.27 5.01
C PHE A 50 -4.60 5.87 3.78
N ILE A 51 -4.64 4.60 3.38
CA ILE A 51 -3.95 4.02 2.23
C ILE A 51 -5.04 3.64 1.22
N SER A 52 -5.40 4.59 0.37
CA SER A 52 -6.41 4.36 -0.66
C SER A 52 -6.14 5.17 -1.91
N GLU A 53 -6.73 4.75 -3.02
CA GLU A 53 -6.71 5.48 -4.29
C GLU A 53 -7.22 6.92 -4.13
N LYS A 54 -8.17 7.14 -3.21
CA LYS A 54 -8.66 8.47 -2.86
C LYS A 54 -7.55 9.43 -2.45
N THR A 55 -6.52 8.94 -1.77
CA THR A 55 -5.35 9.76 -1.40
C THR A 55 -4.65 10.36 -2.62
N TYR A 56 -4.57 9.60 -3.73
CA TYR A 56 -4.02 10.11 -4.99
C TYR A 56 -4.96 11.11 -5.66
N ILE A 57 -6.26 10.82 -5.71
CA ILE A 57 -7.27 11.70 -6.32
C ILE A 57 -7.31 13.06 -5.62
N ASP A 58 -7.43 13.06 -4.29
CA ASP A 58 -7.50 14.29 -3.48
C ASP A 58 -6.22 15.12 -3.67
N SER A 59 -5.06 14.45 -3.68
CA SER A 59 -3.78 15.12 -3.92
C SER A 59 -3.63 15.65 -5.35
N ALA A 60 -4.17 14.95 -6.34
CA ALA A 60 -4.12 15.36 -7.74
C ALA A 60 -5.01 16.58 -7.98
N GLN A 61 -6.20 16.63 -7.38
CA GLN A 61 -7.08 17.80 -7.46
C GLN A 61 -6.37 19.07 -6.96
N VAL A 62 -5.65 18.97 -5.85
CA VAL A 62 -4.83 20.08 -5.32
C VAL A 62 -3.69 20.44 -6.28
N LYS A 63 -2.93 19.44 -6.75
CA LYS A 63 -1.76 19.68 -7.63
C LYS A 63 -2.12 20.23 -9.01
N LEU A 64 -3.31 19.91 -9.51
CA LEU A 64 -3.83 20.40 -10.79
C LEU A 64 -4.61 21.72 -10.65
N GLY A 65 -4.72 22.29 -9.44
CA GLY A 65 -5.45 23.53 -9.18
C GLY A 65 -6.97 23.40 -9.27
N LEU A 66 -7.50 22.17 -9.19
CA LEU A 66 -8.94 21.88 -9.21
C LEU A 66 -9.59 21.97 -7.81
N ALA A 67 -8.78 21.94 -6.76
CA ALA A 67 -9.20 22.09 -5.38
C ALA A 67 -8.16 22.85 -4.56
N GLU A 68 -8.59 23.48 -3.48
CA GLU A 68 -7.65 24.08 -2.52
C GLU A 68 -7.02 23.00 -1.63
N THR A 69 -5.78 23.24 -1.20
CA THR A 69 -5.18 22.44 -0.13
C THR A 69 -5.99 22.68 1.14
N ASN A 70 -6.76 21.68 1.55
CA ASN A 70 -7.36 21.70 2.87
C ASN A 70 -6.26 21.46 3.91
N ARG A 71 -5.77 22.53 4.55
CA ARG A 71 -4.79 22.48 5.66
C ARG A 71 -5.40 22.03 6.99
N GLY A 72 -6.61 21.45 6.97
CA GLY A 72 -7.26 20.88 8.14
C GLY A 72 -6.62 19.55 8.57
N LEU A 73 -5.34 19.62 8.96
CA LEU A 73 -4.56 18.82 9.91
C LEU A 73 -3.12 19.35 9.93
#